data_AF-A0A6P2SDZ6-F1
#
_entry.id   AF-A0A6P2SDZ6-F1
#
_cell.length_a   1.000
_cell.length_b   1.000
_cell.length_c   1.000
_cell.angle_alpha   90.00
_cell.angle_beta   90.00
_cell.angle_gamma   90.00
#
_symmetry.space_group_name_H-M   'P 1'
#
loop_
_entity.id
_entity.type
_entity.pdbx_description
1 polymer ?
#
loop_
_entity_poly.entity_id
_entity_poly.type
_entity_poly.pdbx_seq_one_letter_code
_entity_poly.pdbx_strand_id
1 'polypeptide(L)'
;MMEFYLMDHGGDLAGEVTVSSSKEALMLGGFTPVPRFCLYEQLFREFEQAANDQLFVEIDRLEHEIAALGFYLVGPFPQDDRLEIEDLQIMGNDVSFRLR
;
A
#
# COMPACT_ATOMS: atom_id res chain seq x y z
N MET A 1 -0.54 15.17 -9.65
CA MET A 1 -0.84 13.73 -9.64
C MET A 1 0.46 13.03 -9.96
N MET A 2 0.95 12.22 -9.03
CA MET A 2 2.19 11.45 -9.21
C MET A 2 1.81 9.97 -9.24
N GLU A 3 2.36 9.23 -10.20
CA GLU A 3 2.10 7.80 -10.37
C GLU A 3 3.32 7.03 -9.89
N PHE A 4 3.09 6.04 -9.05
CA PHE A 4 4.10 5.16 -8.48
C PHE A 4 3.72 3.70 -8.77
N TYR A 5 4.72 2.84 -8.80
CA TYR A 5 4.52 1.40 -8.88
C TYR A 5 4.73 0.78 -7.49
N LEU A 6 3.73 0.09 -6.98
CA LEU A 6 3.82 -0.69 -5.75
C LEU A 6 4.44 -2.05 -6.06
N MET A 7 5.60 -2.31 -5.48
CA MET A 7 6.36 -3.54 -5.62
C MET A 7 6.37 -4.29 -4.29
N ASP A 8 6.31 -5.62 -4.35
CA ASP A 8 6.56 -6.47 -3.18
C ASP A 8 8.07 -6.64 -2.90
N HIS A 9 8.43 -7.22 -1.74
CA HIS A 9 9.83 -7.49 -1.40
C HIS A 9 10.59 -8.32 -2.46
N GLY A 10 9.87 -9.15 -3.24
CA GLY A 10 10.44 -9.96 -4.33
C GLY A 10 10.77 -9.17 -5.59
N GLY A 11 10.33 -7.90 -5.67
CA GLY A 11 10.46 -7.05 -6.84
C GLY A 11 9.37 -7.27 -7.88
N ASP A 12 8.28 -7.94 -7.51
CA ASP A 12 7.13 -8.14 -8.36
C ASP A 12 6.11 -7.00 -8.19
N LEU A 13 5.52 -6.59 -9.32
CA LEU A 13 4.51 -5.53 -9.33
C LEU A 13 3.21 -6.00 -8.67
N ALA A 14 2.81 -5.29 -7.62
CA ALA A 14 1.56 -5.49 -6.89
C ALA A 14 0.45 -4.54 -7.39
N GLY A 15 0.79 -3.34 -7.87
CA GLY A 15 -0.19 -2.44 -8.48
C GLY A 15 0.36 -1.05 -8.78
N GLU A 16 -0.49 -0.21 -9.33
CA GLU A 16 -0.20 1.20 -9.61
C GLU A 16 -0.85 2.08 -8.55
N VAL A 17 -0.09 3.06 -8.05
CA VAL A 17 -0.50 3.99 -7.01
C VAL A 17 -0.51 5.40 -7.60
N THR A 18 -1.66 6.04 -7.59
CA THR A 18 -1.84 7.41 -8.08
C THR A 18 -2.01 8.34 -6.88
N VAL A 19 -0.94 9.03 -6.47
CA VAL A 19 -0.98 9.99 -5.36
C VAL A 19 -1.69 11.27 -5.80
N SER A 20 -2.78 11.58 -5.11
CA SER A 20 -3.60 12.77 -5.31
C SER A 20 -3.30 13.86 -4.28
N SER A 21 -2.88 13.48 -3.06
CA SER A 21 -2.58 14.39 -1.96
C SER A 21 -1.41 13.90 -1.13
N SER A 22 -0.62 14.83 -0.60
CA SER A 22 0.52 14.57 0.29
C SER A 22 0.45 15.54 1.47
N LYS A 23 0.44 15.04 2.70
CA LYS A 23 0.44 15.86 3.92
C LYS A 23 1.36 15.25 4.97
N GLU A 24 2.40 15.98 5.40
CA GLU A 24 3.27 15.58 6.52
C GLU A 24 3.74 14.11 6.42
N ALA A 25 4.29 13.74 5.26
CA ALA A 25 4.73 12.39 4.89
C ALA A 25 3.63 11.33 4.65
N LEU A 26 2.37 11.61 4.98
CA LEU A 26 1.23 10.78 4.59
C LEU A 26 0.85 11.08 3.13
N MET A 27 0.87 10.04 2.31
CA MET A 27 0.41 10.06 0.92
C MET A 27 -0.96 9.43 0.84
N LEU A 28 -1.85 10.08 0.09
CA LEU A 28 -3.20 9.60 -0.19
C LEU A 28 -3.41 9.58 -1.69
N GLY A 29 -4.08 8.53 -2.17
CA GLY A 29 -4.21 8.29 -3.59
C GLY A 29 -5.21 7.23 -3.95
N GLY A 30 -5.28 6.95 -5.24
CA GLY A 30 -5.95 5.77 -5.78
C GLY A 30 -4.97 4.63 -5.97
N PHE A 31 -5.48 3.41 -5.90
CA PHE A 31 -4.75 2.19 -6.17
C PHE A 31 -5.44 1.38 -7.25
N THR A 32 -4.66 0.96 -8.24
CA THR A 32 -5.09 0.08 -9.32
C THR A 32 -4.31 -1.23 -9.19
N PRO A 33 -4.93 -2.31 -8.67
CA PRO A 33 -4.26 -3.59 -8.54
C PRO A 33 -3.96 -4.21 -9.91
N VAL A 34 -2.79 -4.85 -10.03
CA VAL A 34 -2.53 -5.75 -11.16
C VAL A 34 -3.00 -7.17 -10.83
N PRO A 35 -3.15 -8.10 -11.79
CA PRO A 35 -3.68 -9.45 -11.53
C PRO A 35 -2.95 -10.22 -10.44
N ARG A 36 -1.65 -9.95 -10.21
CA ARG A 36 -0.85 -10.59 -9.16
C ARG A 36 -1.24 -10.15 -7.75
N PHE A 37 -1.87 -8.99 -7.60
CA PHE A 37 -2.37 -8.50 -6.32
C PHE A 37 -3.36 -9.45 -5.65
N CYS A 38 -3.99 -10.37 -6.40
CA CYS A 38 -4.87 -11.38 -5.82
C CYS A 38 -4.19 -12.23 -4.72
N LEU A 39 -2.86 -12.32 -4.70
CA LEU A 39 -2.08 -12.97 -3.63
C LEU A 39 -2.15 -12.22 -2.30
N TYR A 40 -2.35 -10.90 -2.35
CA TYR A 40 -2.38 -9.99 -1.20
C TYR A 40 -3.79 -9.46 -0.89
N GLU A 41 -4.70 -9.54 -1.86
CA GLU A 41 -6.04 -8.98 -1.80
C GLU A 41 -6.83 -9.44 -0.56
N GLN A 42 -6.69 -10.70 -0.17
CA GLN A 42 -7.37 -11.21 1.02
C GLN A 42 -6.89 -10.50 2.30
N LEU A 43 -5.59 -10.25 2.44
CA LEU A 43 -5.02 -9.60 3.62
C LEU A 43 -5.52 -8.16 3.76
N PHE A 44 -5.55 -7.41 2.66
CA PHE A 44 -6.08 -6.04 2.66
C PHE A 44 -7.60 -5.98 2.87
N ARG A 45 -8.36 -6.95 2.36
CA ARG A 45 -9.81 -7.06 2.65
C ARG A 45 -10.08 -7.37 4.12
N GLU A 46 -9.29 -8.26 4.73
CA GLU A 46 -9.39 -8.55 6.16
C GLU A 46 -9.05 -7.31 7.00
N PHE A 47 -8.04 -6.54 6.59
CA PHE A 47 -7.69 -5.27 7.22
C PHE A 47 -8.84 -4.24 7.13
N GLU A 48 -9.40 -4.06 5.94
CA GLU A 48 -10.55 -3.18 5.72
C GLU A 48 -11.76 -3.60 6.59
N GLN A 49 -12.05 -4.91 6.65
CA GLN A 49 -13.12 -5.43 7.47
C GLN A 49 -12.87 -5.20 8.98
N ALA A 50 -11.66 -5.46 9.45
CA ALA A 50 -11.27 -5.22 10.85
C ALA A 50 -11.37 -3.73 11.21
N ALA A 51 -10.99 -2.83 10.30
CA ALA A 51 -11.15 -1.39 10.45
C ALA A 51 -12.62 -0.98 10.54
N ASN A 52 -13.47 -1.52 9.66
CA ASN A 52 -14.91 -1.28 9.66
C ASN A 52 -15.59 -1.77 10.97
N ASP A 53 -15.17 -2.93 11.47
CA ASP A 53 -15.68 -3.54 12.71
C ASP A 53 -15.02 -3.00 13.99
N GLN A 54 -14.09 -2.05 13.86
CA GLN A 54 -13.34 -1.43 14.97
C GLN A 54 -12.59 -2.45 15.85
N LEU A 55 -12.05 -3.50 15.21
CA LEU A 55 -11.31 -4.57 15.86
C LEU A 55 -9.82 -4.21 15.99
N PHE A 56 -9.50 -3.28 16.90
CA PHE A 56 -8.13 -2.73 17.05
C PHE A 56 -7.02 -3.79 17.18
N VAL A 57 -7.27 -4.88 17.91
CA VAL A 57 -6.29 -5.97 18.07
C VAL A 57 -6.02 -6.69 16.74
N GLU A 58 -7.05 -6.84 15.92
CA GLU A 58 -6.93 -7.50 14.62
C GLU A 58 -6.28 -6.57 13.60
N ILE A 59 -6.61 -5.27 13.65
CA ILE A 59 -5.94 -4.21 12.88
C ILE A 59 -4.43 -4.26 13.16
N ASP A 60 -4.00 -4.18 14.42
CA ASP A 60 -2.58 -4.18 14.80
C ASP A 60 -1.84 -5.43 14.29
N ARG A 61 -2.51 -6.60 14.31
CA ARG A 61 -1.95 -7.85 13.78
C ARG A 61 -1.78 -7.77 12.27
N LEU A 62 -2.81 -7.34 11.56
CA LEU A 62 -2.83 -7.25 10.11
C LEU A 62 -1.84 -6.18 9.59
N GLU A 63 -1.67 -5.06 10.30
CA GLU A 63 -0.63 -4.07 9.97
C GLU A 63 0.77 -4.68 10.05
N HIS A 64 1.05 -5.48 11.08
CA HIS A 64 2.33 -6.19 11.18
C HIS A 64 2.52 -7.20 10.05
N GLU A 65 1.48 -7.93 9.66
CA GLU A 65 1.52 -8.87 8.55
C GLU A 65 1.77 -8.16 7.21
N ILE A 66 1.09 -7.04 6.95
CA ILE A 66 1.29 -6.21 5.75
C ILE A 66 2.71 -5.62 5.73
N ALA A 67 3.18 -5.07 6.85
CA ALA A 67 4.53 -4.52 6.96
C ALA A 67 5.61 -5.59 6.72
N ALA A 68 5.39 -6.82 7.16
CA ALA A 68 6.30 -7.94 6.95
C ALA A 68 6.45 -8.35 5.48
N LEU A 69 5.47 -8.03 4.62
CA LEU A 69 5.56 -8.24 3.17
C LEU A 69 6.57 -7.31 2.49
N GLY A 70 6.98 -6.23 3.17
CA GLY A 70 8.07 -5.37 2.72
C GLY A 70 7.80 -4.65 1.39
N PHE A 71 6.56 -4.20 1.20
CA PHE A 71 6.20 -3.40 0.03
C PHE A 71 7.01 -2.11 -0.05
N TYR A 72 7.34 -1.71 -1.27
CA TYR A 72 8.02 -0.45 -1.54
C TYR A 72 7.43 0.19 -2.80
N LEU A 73 7.63 1.50 -2.95
CA LEU A 73 7.23 2.22 -4.16
C LEU A 73 8.43 2.45 -5.07
N VAL A 74 8.18 2.44 -6.36
CA VAL A 74 9.12 2.90 -7.38
C VAL A 74 8.53 4.12 -8.06
N GLY A 75 9.31 5.20 -8.11
CA GLY A 75 8.94 6.46 -8.74
C GLY A 75 8.75 6.33 -10.26
N PRO A 76 8.06 7.29 -10.88
CA PRO A 76 8.01 7.37 -12.34
C PRO A 76 9.39 7.79 -12.86
N PHE A 77 9.82 7.15 -13.95
CA PHE A 77 11.11 7.37 -14.62
C PHE A 77 11.44 8.87 -14.79
N PRO A 78 12.68 9.34 -14.57
CA PRO A 78 13.94 8.58 -14.53
C PRO A 78 14.44 8.20 -13.13
N GLN A 79 13.66 8.44 -12.08
CA GLN A 79 14.05 8.09 -10.71
C GLN A 79 13.42 6.74 -10.33
N ASP A 80 14.10 5.65 -10.70
CA ASP A 80 13.87 4.28 -10.19
C ASP A 80 14.28 4.14 -8.70
N ASP A 81 14.18 5.24 -7.95
CA ASP A 81 14.54 5.23 -6.54
C ASP A 81 13.46 4.44 -5.79
N ARG A 82 13.91 3.38 -5.14
CA ARG A 82 13.10 2.59 -4.21
C ARG A 82 12.76 3.47 -3.01
N LEU A 83 11.47 3.78 -2.88
CA LEU A 83 10.91 4.51 -1.76
C LEU A 83 10.37 3.49 -0.75
N GLU A 84 11.02 3.45 0.40
CA GLU A 84 10.53 2.70 1.56
C GLU A 84 9.26 3.38 2.08
N ILE A 85 8.24 2.57 2.34
CA ILE A 85 6.97 3.03 2.87
C ILE A 85 6.61 2.29 4.15
N GLU A 86 5.78 2.92 4.96
CA GLU A 86 5.19 2.33 6.15
C GLU A 86 3.70 2.68 6.22
N ASP A 87 2.98 2.06 7.16
CA ASP A 87 1.53 2.25 7.34
C ASP A 87 0.73 2.10 6.03
N LEU A 88 1.08 1.11 5.19
CA LEU A 88 0.38 0.88 3.92
C LEU A 88 -1.01 0.32 4.18
N GLN A 89 -2.03 1.08 3.75
CA GLN A 89 -3.43 0.69 3.82
C GLN A 89 -4.06 0.84 2.44
N ILE A 90 -4.76 -0.22 2.00
CA ILE A 90 -5.53 -0.24 0.76
C ILE A 90 -6.97 -0.59 1.14
N MET A 91 -7.92 0.27 0.79
CA MET A 91 -9.34 0.09 1.08
C MET A 91 -10.12 0.31 -0.21
N GLY A 92 -10.69 -0.75 -0.77
CA GLY A 92 -11.23 -0.72 -2.14
C GLY A 92 -10.20 -0.24 -3.17
N ASN A 93 -10.45 0.94 -3.75
CA ASN A 93 -9.58 1.58 -4.74
C ASN A 93 -8.76 2.74 -4.15
N ASP A 94 -8.87 2.99 -2.86
CA ASP A 94 -8.13 4.04 -2.17
C ASP A 94 -6.89 3.45 -1.50
N VAL A 95 -5.82 4.24 -1.45
CA VAL A 95 -4.58 3.87 -0.79
C VAL A 95 -4.02 5.01 0.05
N SER A 96 -3.46 4.63 1.19
CA SER A 96 -2.70 5.52 2.05
C SER A 96 -1.42 4.83 2.51
N PHE A 97 -0.35 5.61 2.64
CA PHE A 97 0.94 5.13 3.13
C PHE A 97 1.76 6.33 3.60
N ARG A 98 2.79 6.09 4.40
CA ARG A 98 3.79 7.09 4.77
C ARG A 98 5.11 6.81 4.07
N LEU A 99 5.79 7.88 3.64
CA LEU A 99 7.18 7.79 3.22
C LEU A 99 8.08 7.72 4.45
N ARG A 100 9.07 6.82 4.41
CA ARG A 100 10.09 6.66 5.45
C ARG A 100 11.32 7.55 5.25
#